data_AF-A0A523U2A2-F1
#
_entry.id   AF-A0A523U2A2-F1
#
_cell.length_a   1.000
_cell.length_b   1.000
_cell.length_c   1.000
_cell.angle_alpha   90.00
_cell.angle_beta   90.00
_cell.angle_gamma   90.00
#
_symmetry.space_group_name_H-M   'P 1'
#
loop_
_entity.id
_entity.type
_entity.pdbx_description
1 polymer ?
#
loop_
_entity_poly.entity_id
_entity_poly.type
_entity_poly.pdbx_seq_one_letter_code
_entity_poly.pdbx_strand_id
1 'polypeptide(L)'
;MRQLWLPVTLAVLSASLFFPTPVFAYDGKLRVKCNVPAEVYINKIQVGKTGEIISGLPFGKCKMWVVADGYKKHEQMVDILGNDIIEVKVTLKLEGDDSTDTDEEPSSDEEEPGEEEPKKEDKEKEEPKTFDVKDVRKASKEGDNDRLRKILNSDSEYIVRIVAAAALLRLKSKASVDFLDGEFGEKFKSAPDKWFDDSPLFGQFRVLAGSVDIADAFDEKEVKFDTFDETVPGYAAVLIMKEKQEEYRKECRKLQKKMARLKKRKATGWWGQYSTCDHNIKRMSKDIKDYKAFISRILSILKKRVRSIENKDLAALAKYFYDHAKGKLKD
;
A
#
# COMPACT_ATOMS: atom_id res chain seq x y z
N MET A 1 39.47 68.64 12.43
CA MET A 1 40.05 67.33 12.05
C MET A 1 38.91 66.36 11.87
N ARG A 2 38.62 65.96 10.63
CA ARG A 2 37.56 65.00 10.27
C ARG A 2 38.21 63.62 10.16
N GLN A 3 37.78 62.65 10.98
CA GLN A 3 38.11 61.24 10.76
C GLN A 3 36.93 60.57 10.07
N LEU A 4 37.20 60.05 8.86
CA LEU A 4 36.36 59.11 8.13
C LEU A 4 36.40 57.76 8.84
N TRP A 5 35.24 57.13 9.04
CA TRP A 5 35.13 55.68 9.22
C TRP A 5 34.03 55.14 8.29
N LEU A 6 34.43 54.19 7.45
CA LEU A 6 33.62 53.49 6.45
C LEU A 6 32.71 52.42 7.12
N PRO A 7 31.62 52.01 6.44
CA PRO A 7 30.62 51.09 6.98
C PRO A 7 31.08 49.62 6.93
N VAL A 8 30.86 48.90 8.02
CA VAL A 8 31.11 47.45 8.09
C VAL A 8 29.91 46.70 7.48
N THR A 9 30.18 46.18 6.30
CA THR A 9 29.64 45.02 5.58
C THR A 9 28.53 44.17 6.19
N LEU A 10 27.47 44.03 5.38
CA LEU A 10 26.53 42.90 5.25
C LEU A 10 27.11 41.54 5.68
N ALA A 11 26.42 40.85 6.59
CA ALA A 11 26.51 39.40 6.75
C ALA A 11 25.14 38.81 6.39
N VAL A 12 25.00 38.36 5.13
CA VAL A 12 23.87 37.54 4.69
C VAL A 12 24.11 36.14 5.24
N LEU A 13 23.46 35.81 6.34
CA LEU A 13 23.42 34.45 6.88
C LEU A 13 22.53 33.61 5.95
N SER A 14 23.15 32.93 4.98
CA SER A 14 22.48 31.90 4.19
C SER A 14 22.20 30.70 5.11
N ALA A 15 21.01 30.66 5.67
CA ALA A 15 20.49 29.49 6.35
C ALA A 15 20.22 28.39 5.32
N SER A 16 21.26 27.63 4.97
CA SER A 16 21.13 26.38 4.23
C SER A 16 20.38 25.38 5.11
N LEU A 17 19.08 25.28 4.88
CA LEU A 17 18.22 24.22 5.39
C LEU A 17 18.71 22.87 4.83
N PHE A 18 19.62 22.22 5.55
CA PHE A 18 19.86 20.79 5.42
C PHE A 18 18.63 20.07 5.99
N PHE A 19 17.58 19.93 5.19
CA PHE A 19 16.63 18.86 5.41
C PHE A 19 17.37 17.56 5.13
N PRO A 20 17.50 16.64 6.10
CA PRO A 20 17.93 15.29 5.80
C PRO A 20 16.84 14.68 4.93
N THR A 21 16.98 14.72 3.61
CA THR A 21 16.19 13.89 2.72
C THR A 21 16.45 12.45 3.17
N PRO A 22 15.43 11.69 3.59
CA PRO A 22 15.63 10.31 3.92
C PRO A 22 16.23 9.64 2.69
N VAL A 23 17.49 9.22 2.80
CA VAL A 23 18.14 8.35 1.82
C VAL A 23 17.47 7.00 1.97
N PHE A 24 16.24 6.90 1.47
CA PHE A 24 15.67 5.61 1.13
C PHE A 24 16.53 5.11 -0.02
N ALA A 25 17.36 4.11 0.27
CA ALA A 25 18.21 3.45 -0.72
C ALA A 25 17.31 2.63 -1.66
N TYR A 26 16.60 3.32 -2.54
CA TYR A 26 15.92 2.73 -3.68
C TYR A 26 17.01 2.44 -4.72
N ASP A 27 17.37 1.16 -4.94
CA ASP A 27 18.39 0.76 -5.94
C ASP A 27 17.74 0.08 -7.16
N GLY A 28 16.60 0.61 -7.63
CA GLY A 28 16.00 0.17 -8.88
C GLY A 28 16.88 0.55 -10.07
N LYS A 29 17.03 -0.37 -11.04
CA LYS A 29 17.86 -0.17 -12.23
C LYS A 29 17.02 -0.31 -13.50
N LEU A 30 17.05 0.71 -14.36
CA LEU A 30 16.30 0.76 -15.60
C LEU A 30 17.24 1.09 -16.76
N ARG A 31 17.10 0.38 -17.88
CA ARG A 31 17.79 0.70 -19.13
C ARG A 31 16.76 0.87 -20.25
N VAL A 32 16.66 2.09 -20.76
CA VAL A 32 15.72 2.41 -21.86
C VAL A 32 16.49 2.42 -23.17
N LYS A 33 16.12 1.52 -24.09
CA LYS A 33 16.64 1.48 -25.45
C LYS A 33 15.67 2.23 -26.37
N CYS A 34 16.18 3.21 -27.11
CA CYS A 34 15.38 3.99 -28.04
C CYS A 34 16.04 4.09 -29.41
N ASN A 35 15.24 4.34 -30.45
CA ASN A 35 15.73 4.58 -31.82
C ASN A 35 16.50 5.91 -31.94
N VAL A 36 16.24 6.87 -31.06
CA VAL A 36 16.93 8.17 -31.02
C VAL A 36 17.38 8.53 -29.60
N PRO A 37 18.41 9.39 -29.44
CA PRO A 37 18.78 9.92 -28.13
C PRO A 37 17.61 10.70 -27.52
N ALA A 38 17.13 10.27 -26.36
CA ALA A 38 15.99 10.87 -25.69
C ALA A 38 16.23 11.01 -24.17
N GLU A 39 15.47 11.91 -23.56
CA GLU A 39 15.43 12.10 -22.11
C GLU A 39 14.36 11.19 -21.48
N VAL A 40 14.71 10.57 -20.35
CA VAL A 40 13.83 9.66 -19.62
C VAL A 40 13.36 10.34 -18.34
N TYR A 41 12.05 10.39 -18.16
CA TYR A 41 11.39 10.93 -16.98
C TYR A 41 10.60 9.83 -16.27
N ILE A 42 10.67 9.82 -14.93
CA ILE A 42 9.84 8.97 -14.08
C ILE A 42 9.06 9.87 -13.13
N ASN A 43 7.73 9.70 -13.09
CA ASN A 43 6.85 10.52 -12.25
C ASN A 43 7.10 12.04 -12.42
N LYS A 44 7.33 12.48 -13.66
CA LYS A 44 7.63 13.86 -14.06
C LYS A 44 9.02 14.41 -13.67
N ILE A 45 9.91 13.57 -13.12
CA ILE A 45 11.28 13.95 -12.76
C ILE A 45 12.23 13.36 -13.81
N GLN A 46 13.14 14.18 -14.36
CA GLN A 46 14.17 13.70 -15.27
C GLN A 46 15.16 12.82 -14.50
N VAL A 47 15.30 11.57 -14.91
CA VAL A 47 16.13 10.57 -14.20
C VAL A 47 17.36 10.16 -15.00
N GLY A 48 17.37 10.35 -16.32
CA GLY A 48 18.51 10.03 -17.16
C GLY A 48 18.24 10.14 -18.65
N LYS A 49 19.08 9.49 -19.46
CA LYS A 49 19.00 9.45 -20.92
C LYS A 49 18.90 8.01 -21.43
N THR A 50 18.34 7.83 -22.62
CA THR A 50 18.26 6.52 -23.27
C THR A 50 19.65 5.95 -23.55
N GLY A 51 19.82 4.63 -23.41
CA GLY A 51 21.07 3.91 -23.61
C GLY A 51 21.89 3.71 -22.33
N GLU A 52 21.68 4.55 -21.31
CA GLU A 52 22.35 4.48 -20.01
C GLU A 52 21.56 3.58 -19.03
N ILE A 53 22.27 3.06 -18.00
CA ILE A 53 21.65 2.36 -16.88
C ILE A 53 21.34 3.42 -15.81
N ILE A 54 20.06 3.67 -15.60
CA ILE A 54 19.53 4.62 -14.62
C ILE A 54 19.37 3.86 -13.30
N SER A 55 20.13 4.23 -12.27
CA SER A 55 20.04 3.68 -10.92
C SER A 55 19.36 4.65 -9.95
N GLY A 56 19.06 4.20 -8.73
CA GLY A 56 18.45 5.06 -7.71
C GLY A 56 16.93 5.18 -7.83
N LEU A 57 16.28 4.32 -8.61
CA LEU A 57 14.85 4.44 -8.91
C LEU A 57 13.97 3.78 -7.84
N PRO A 58 12.80 4.39 -7.51
CA PRO A 58 11.84 3.82 -6.58
C PRO A 58 11.30 2.50 -7.12
N PHE A 59 11.11 1.51 -6.23
CA PHE A 59 10.51 0.22 -6.58
C PHE A 59 9.00 0.35 -6.80
N GLY A 60 8.46 -0.50 -7.68
CA GLY A 60 7.05 -0.59 -8.02
C GLY A 60 6.67 0.08 -9.36
N LYS A 61 5.36 0.16 -9.60
CA LYS A 61 4.79 0.69 -10.85
C LYS A 61 4.95 2.21 -10.94
N CYS A 62 5.67 2.66 -11.94
CA CYS A 62 5.94 4.07 -12.20
C CYS A 62 5.52 4.47 -13.61
N LYS A 63 5.12 5.74 -13.78
CA LYS A 63 4.80 6.31 -15.09
C LYS A 63 6.09 6.85 -15.71
N MET A 64 6.51 6.24 -16.82
CA MET A 64 7.70 6.62 -17.56
C MET A 64 7.32 7.47 -18.77
N TRP A 65 8.07 8.54 -19.00
CA TRP A 65 8.00 9.33 -20.23
C TRP A 65 9.35 9.35 -20.94
N VAL A 66 9.31 9.21 -22.26
CA VAL A 66 10.48 9.36 -23.11
C VAL A 66 10.22 10.52 -24.07
N VAL A 67 11.11 11.51 -24.04
CA VAL A 67 10.96 12.78 -24.78
C VAL A 67 12.24 13.05 -25.58
N ALA A 68 12.08 13.37 -26.86
CA ALA A 68 13.16 13.84 -27.72
C ALA A 68 12.66 15.01 -28.57
N ASP A 69 13.55 15.94 -28.89
CA ASP A 69 13.20 17.12 -29.68
C ASP A 69 12.72 16.71 -31.09
N GLY A 70 11.54 17.19 -31.49
CA GLY A 70 10.90 16.85 -32.76
C GLY A 70 10.17 15.51 -32.80
N TYR A 71 10.05 14.81 -31.65
CA TYR A 71 9.33 13.53 -31.53
C TYR A 71 8.15 13.61 -30.57
N LYS A 72 7.10 12.86 -30.88
CA LYS A 72 5.90 12.77 -30.01
C LYS A 72 6.27 12.09 -28.70
N LYS A 73 5.89 12.70 -27.58
CA LYS A 73 6.07 12.14 -26.24
C LYS A 73 5.46 10.74 -26.14
N HIS A 74 6.27 9.76 -25.74
CA HIS A 74 5.82 8.40 -25.44
C HIS A 74 5.62 8.22 -23.94
N GLU A 75 4.50 7.59 -23.56
CA GLU A 75 4.11 7.34 -22.16
C GLU A 75 3.84 5.86 -21.96
N GLN A 76 4.50 5.25 -20.97
CA GLN A 76 4.34 3.83 -20.64
C GLN A 76 4.41 3.62 -19.12
N MET A 77 3.66 2.65 -18.61
CA MET A 77 3.78 2.19 -17.22
C MET A 77 4.86 1.11 -17.14
N VAL A 78 5.82 1.26 -16.23
CA VAL A 78 6.92 0.31 -16.02
C VAL A 78 6.91 -0.13 -14.56
N ASP A 79 7.09 -1.42 -14.30
CA ASP A 79 7.16 -1.98 -12.94
C ASP A 79 8.61 -2.23 -12.55
N ILE A 80 9.15 -1.45 -11.62
CA ILE A 80 10.56 -1.50 -11.22
C ILE A 80 10.74 -2.47 -10.05
N LEU A 81 11.33 -3.64 -10.33
CA LEU A 81 11.64 -4.67 -9.33
C LEU A 81 13.01 -4.44 -8.69
N GLY A 82 13.19 -4.92 -7.46
CA GLY A 82 14.45 -4.80 -6.74
C GLY A 82 15.54 -5.72 -7.29
N ASN A 83 16.75 -5.18 -7.47
CA ASN A 83 18.00 -5.82 -7.91
C ASN A 83 18.14 -6.20 -9.40
N ASP A 84 17.06 -6.23 -10.18
CA ASP A 84 17.13 -6.55 -11.61
C ASP A 84 17.25 -5.30 -12.49
N ILE A 85 17.95 -5.43 -13.62
CA ILE A 85 18.01 -4.38 -14.65
C ILE A 85 16.86 -4.63 -15.62
N ILE A 86 15.86 -3.77 -15.57
CA ILE A 86 14.72 -3.84 -16.49
C ILE A 86 15.11 -3.14 -17.79
N GLU A 87 15.02 -3.84 -18.91
CA GLU A 87 15.22 -3.26 -20.23
C GLU A 87 13.87 -2.93 -20.89
N VAL A 88 13.66 -1.67 -21.25
CA VAL A 88 12.46 -1.21 -21.97
C VAL A 88 12.87 -0.70 -23.34
N LYS A 89 12.23 -1.21 -24.40
CA LYS A 89 12.48 -0.78 -25.78
C LYS A 89 11.34 0.15 -26.24
N VAL A 90 11.70 1.37 -26.63
CA VAL A 90 10.76 2.41 -27.05
C VAL A 90 11.12 2.90 -28.46
N THR A 91 10.14 3.02 -29.34
CA THR A 91 10.31 3.62 -30.66
C THR A 91 9.55 4.93 -30.71
N LEU A 92 10.25 6.06 -30.82
CA LEU A 92 9.62 7.38 -30.94
C LEU A 92 9.26 7.69 -32.40
N LYS A 93 8.08 8.28 -32.60
CA LYS A 93 7.57 8.78 -33.89
C LYS A 93 7.77 10.31 -33.98
N LEU A 94 8.09 10.83 -35.17
CA LEU A 94 8.29 12.28 -35.40
C LEU A 94 6.97 13.04 -35.18
N GLU A 95 7.05 14.26 -34.64
CA GLU A 95 5.87 15.14 -34.54
C GLU A 95 5.42 15.56 -35.94
N GLY A 96 4.21 15.13 -36.34
CA GLY A 96 3.62 15.42 -37.66
C GLY A 96 3.60 14.24 -38.63
N ASP A 97 4.18 13.10 -38.26
CA ASP A 97 4.02 11.85 -39.01
C ASP A 97 2.70 11.18 -38.58
N ASP A 98 1.61 11.52 -39.26
CA ASP A 98 0.25 11.06 -38.99
C ASP A 98 -0.04 9.69 -39.63
N SER A 99 0.99 8.82 -39.69
CA SER A 99 0.77 7.41 -40.01
C SER A 99 0.14 6.73 -38.80
N THR A 100 -1.19 6.60 -38.86
CA THR A 100 -2.00 5.80 -37.96
C THR A 100 -1.63 4.33 -38.08
N ASP A 101 -0.61 3.91 -37.34
CA ASP A 101 -0.43 2.49 -37.01
C ASP A 101 -1.15 2.25 -35.69
N THR A 102 -2.30 1.61 -35.83
CA THR A 102 -3.02 0.86 -34.81
C THR A 102 -2.02 -0.02 -34.05
N ASP A 103 -2.03 0.06 -32.72
CA ASP A 103 -1.36 -0.93 -31.87
C ASP A 103 -2.06 -2.29 -32.09
N GLU A 104 -1.56 -3.07 -33.05
CA GLU A 104 -1.93 -4.46 -33.25
C GLU A 104 -1.29 -5.30 -32.13
N GLU A 105 -2.13 -5.75 -31.20
CA GLU A 105 -1.86 -6.97 -30.44
C GLU A 105 -1.64 -8.13 -31.43
N PRO A 106 -0.73 -9.08 -31.16
CA PRO A 106 -0.51 -10.21 -32.04
C PRO A 106 -1.73 -11.14 -32.03
N SER A 107 -2.58 -11.02 -33.05
CA SER A 107 -3.62 -11.98 -33.43
C SER A 107 -2.98 -13.12 -34.23
N SER A 108 -3.10 -14.35 -33.72
CA SER A 108 -2.79 -15.58 -34.45
C SER A 108 -4.10 -16.22 -34.93
N ASP A 109 -4.41 -16.05 -36.20
CA ASP A 109 -5.30 -16.88 -37.01
C ASP A 109 -4.40 -17.45 -38.14
N GLU A 110 -4.49 -18.69 -38.61
CA GLU A 110 -5.65 -19.45 -39.08
C GLU A 110 -5.17 -20.89 -39.40
N GLU A 111 -6.05 -21.90 -39.25
CA GLU A 111 -6.32 -22.93 -40.28
C GLU A 111 -7.43 -23.90 -39.78
N GLU A 112 -8.60 -23.82 -40.44
CA GLU A 112 -9.67 -24.84 -40.48
C GLU A 112 -9.45 -25.79 -41.69
N PRO A 113 -10.28 -26.83 -42.00
CA PRO A 113 -11.36 -27.49 -41.24
C PRO A 113 -11.26 -29.03 -41.25
N GLY A 114 -12.01 -29.69 -40.36
CA GLY A 114 -12.30 -31.12 -40.45
C GLY A 114 -13.69 -31.42 -39.90
N GLU A 115 -14.67 -31.57 -40.79
CA GLU A 115 -15.99 -32.10 -40.50
C GLU A 115 -15.88 -33.58 -40.04
N GLU A 116 -16.11 -33.83 -38.75
CA GLU A 116 -16.59 -35.13 -38.27
C GLU A 116 -17.70 -34.92 -37.24
N GLU A 117 -18.82 -35.60 -37.46
CA GLU A 117 -20.01 -35.61 -36.59
C GLU A 117 -19.67 -36.10 -35.17
N PRO A 118 -20.15 -35.44 -34.09
CA PRO A 118 -20.19 -36.08 -32.79
C PRO A 118 -21.62 -36.23 -32.24
N LYS A 119 -21.80 -37.44 -31.71
CA LYS A 119 -22.81 -37.88 -30.76
C LYS A 119 -23.04 -36.84 -29.65
N LYS A 120 -24.28 -36.77 -29.17
CA LYS A 120 -24.70 -36.03 -27.97
C LYS A 120 -23.93 -36.51 -26.74
N GLU A 121 -22.79 -35.90 -26.47
CA GLU A 121 -22.11 -35.93 -25.18
C GLU A 121 -22.56 -34.71 -24.38
N ASP A 122 -22.89 -34.94 -23.10
CA ASP A 122 -23.29 -33.92 -22.15
C ASP A 122 -22.17 -32.87 -22.00
N LYS A 123 -22.34 -31.71 -22.64
CA LYS A 123 -21.47 -30.55 -22.45
C LYS A 123 -21.50 -30.14 -20.97
N GLU A 124 -20.51 -30.55 -20.21
CA GLU A 124 -20.13 -29.90 -18.95
C GLU A 124 -19.96 -28.41 -19.25
N LYS A 125 -20.91 -27.60 -18.77
CA LYS A 125 -20.79 -26.14 -18.83
C LYS A 125 -19.58 -25.76 -17.99
N GLU A 126 -18.50 -25.35 -18.63
CA GLU A 126 -17.36 -24.73 -17.95
C GLU A 126 -17.88 -23.59 -17.09
N GLU A 127 -17.69 -23.70 -15.78
CA GLU A 127 -18.08 -22.66 -14.85
C GLU A 127 -17.22 -21.42 -15.09
N PRO A 128 -17.80 -20.20 -14.99
CA PRO A 128 -17.06 -18.97 -15.23
C PRO A 128 -15.89 -18.84 -14.24
N LYS A 129 -14.71 -18.47 -14.76
CA LYS A 129 -13.48 -18.33 -13.97
C LYS A 129 -13.49 -17.08 -13.07
N THR A 130 -14.27 -16.07 -13.42
CA THR A 130 -14.33 -14.78 -12.72
C THR A 130 -15.78 -14.41 -12.39
N PHE A 131 -15.96 -13.84 -11.19
CA PHE A 131 -17.26 -13.43 -10.66
C PHE A 131 -17.24 -11.94 -10.34
N ASP A 132 -18.42 -11.31 -10.36
CA ASP A 132 -18.59 -9.91 -9.98
C ASP A 132 -19.25 -9.74 -8.60
N VAL A 133 -19.33 -8.49 -8.11
CA VAL A 133 -20.00 -8.20 -6.82
C VAL A 133 -21.51 -8.47 -6.87
N LYS A 134 -22.14 -8.43 -8.06
CA LYS A 134 -23.58 -8.71 -8.20
C LYS A 134 -23.86 -10.20 -8.03
N ASP A 135 -22.98 -11.07 -8.52
CA ASP A 135 -23.02 -12.52 -8.32
C ASP A 135 -22.95 -12.86 -6.83
N VAL A 136 -22.02 -12.24 -6.10
CA VAL A 136 -21.91 -12.43 -4.65
C VAL A 136 -23.18 -11.98 -3.94
N ARG A 137 -23.73 -10.81 -4.31
CA ARG A 137 -24.97 -10.30 -3.70
C ARG A 137 -26.17 -11.20 -4.01
N LYS A 138 -26.24 -11.78 -5.21
CA LYS A 138 -27.28 -12.75 -5.58
C LYS A 138 -27.15 -14.01 -4.73
N ALA A 139 -25.97 -14.62 -4.69
CA ALA A 139 -25.71 -15.82 -3.88
C ALA A 139 -25.95 -15.57 -2.38
N SER A 140 -25.55 -14.40 -1.86
CA SER A 140 -25.80 -13.97 -0.49
C SER A 140 -27.30 -13.87 -0.17
N LYS A 141 -28.10 -13.30 -1.08
CA LYS A 141 -29.57 -13.22 -0.93
C LYS A 141 -30.24 -14.59 -0.97
N GLU A 142 -29.76 -15.47 -1.83
CA GLU A 142 -30.24 -16.85 -1.97
C GLU A 142 -29.78 -17.74 -0.81
N GLY A 143 -28.77 -17.31 -0.03
CA GLY A 143 -28.19 -18.11 1.05
C GLY A 143 -27.35 -19.28 0.52
N ASP A 144 -26.87 -19.19 -0.72
CA ASP A 144 -26.12 -20.23 -1.41
C ASP A 144 -24.65 -20.25 -0.93
N ASN A 145 -24.41 -21.02 0.13
CA ASN A 145 -23.08 -21.17 0.72
C ASN A 145 -22.07 -21.78 -0.26
N ASP A 146 -22.49 -22.70 -1.12
CA ASP A 146 -21.59 -23.42 -2.01
C ASP A 146 -21.11 -22.50 -3.13
N ARG A 147 -22.02 -21.72 -3.72
CA ARG A 147 -21.64 -20.69 -4.70
C ARG A 147 -20.75 -19.62 -4.08
N LEU A 148 -21.03 -19.16 -2.86
CA LEU A 148 -20.16 -18.20 -2.19
C LEU A 148 -18.76 -18.75 -1.92
N ARG A 149 -18.63 -20.04 -1.56
CA ARG A 149 -17.32 -20.70 -1.41
C ARG A 149 -16.57 -20.81 -2.73
N LYS A 150 -17.28 -21.14 -3.82
CA LYS A 150 -16.69 -21.14 -5.17
C LYS A 150 -16.14 -19.75 -5.52
N ILE A 151 -16.91 -18.69 -5.29
CA ILE A 151 -16.45 -17.32 -5.53
C ILE A 151 -15.24 -16.98 -4.65
N LEU A 152 -15.26 -17.34 -3.37
CA LEU A 152 -14.16 -17.09 -2.43
C LEU A 152 -12.83 -17.71 -2.91
N ASN A 153 -12.89 -18.91 -3.48
CA ASN A 153 -11.73 -19.69 -3.93
C ASN A 153 -11.37 -19.45 -5.41
N SER A 154 -12.08 -18.56 -6.11
CA SER A 154 -11.83 -18.24 -7.52
C SER A 154 -10.71 -17.21 -7.70
N ASP A 155 -10.31 -16.98 -8.94
CA ASP A 155 -9.37 -15.92 -9.34
C ASP A 155 -10.04 -14.54 -9.48
N SER A 156 -11.23 -14.36 -8.88
CA SER A 156 -11.94 -13.09 -8.91
C SER A 156 -11.16 -11.99 -8.19
N GLU A 157 -11.52 -10.74 -8.52
CA GLU A 157 -10.94 -9.57 -7.87
C GLU A 157 -10.99 -9.66 -6.34
N TYR A 158 -9.98 -9.12 -5.69
CA TYR A 158 -9.83 -9.20 -4.24
C TYR A 158 -11.07 -8.69 -3.48
N ILE A 159 -11.67 -7.57 -3.93
CA ILE A 159 -12.91 -7.04 -3.35
C ILE A 159 -14.05 -8.05 -3.44
N VAL A 160 -14.19 -8.76 -4.56
CA VAL A 160 -15.24 -9.76 -4.76
C VAL A 160 -15.08 -10.90 -3.74
N ARG A 161 -13.85 -11.38 -3.53
CA ARG A 161 -13.54 -12.41 -2.53
C ARG A 161 -13.81 -11.94 -1.11
N ILE A 162 -13.46 -10.70 -0.76
CA ILE A 162 -13.77 -10.11 0.55
C ILE A 162 -15.29 -9.99 0.78
N VAL A 163 -16.05 -9.54 -0.21
CA VAL A 163 -17.52 -9.46 -0.12
C VAL A 163 -18.11 -10.87 0.03
N ALA A 164 -17.57 -11.87 -0.66
CA ALA A 164 -17.98 -13.27 -0.52
C ALA A 164 -17.69 -13.82 0.89
N ALA A 165 -16.50 -13.53 1.44
CA ALA A 165 -16.15 -13.86 2.82
C ALA A 165 -17.10 -13.20 3.82
N ALA A 166 -17.45 -11.94 3.61
CA ALA A 166 -18.39 -11.20 4.45
C ALA A 166 -19.82 -11.80 4.41
N ALA A 167 -20.29 -12.22 3.23
CA ALA A 167 -21.56 -12.92 3.08
C ALA A 167 -21.53 -14.29 3.80
N LEU A 168 -20.45 -15.05 3.65
CA LEU A 168 -20.25 -16.32 4.35
C LEU A 168 -20.16 -16.15 5.88
N LEU A 169 -19.55 -15.06 6.37
CA LEU A 169 -19.54 -14.70 7.79
C LEU A 169 -20.96 -14.49 8.31
N ARG A 170 -21.81 -13.77 7.55
CA ARG A 170 -23.23 -13.58 7.90
C ARG A 170 -23.96 -14.91 7.99
N LEU A 171 -23.63 -15.85 7.10
CA LEU A 171 -24.15 -17.23 7.10
C LEU A 171 -23.44 -18.15 8.11
N LYS A 172 -22.53 -17.61 8.94
CA LYS A 172 -21.76 -18.33 9.97
C LYS A 172 -20.93 -19.50 9.42
N SER A 173 -20.46 -19.40 8.17
CA SER A 173 -19.64 -20.44 7.55
C SER A 173 -18.19 -20.33 8.01
N LYS A 174 -17.60 -21.45 8.46
CA LYS A 174 -16.19 -21.52 8.90
C LYS A 174 -15.20 -21.09 7.82
N ALA A 175 -15.50 -21.39 6.55
CA ALA A 175 -14.65 -21.04 5.41
C ALA A 175 -14.30 -19.54 5.34
N SER A 176 -15.23 -18.67 5.76
CA SER A 176 -14.97 -17.23 5.82
C SER A 176 -13.97 -16.82 6.91
N VAL A 177 -14.02 -17.49 8.05
CA VAL A 177 -13.11 -17.24 9.17
C VAL A 177 -11.71 -17.69 8.77
N ASP A 178 -11.58 -18.89 8.20
CA ASP A 178 -10.28 -19.42 7.77
C ASP A 178 -9.63 -18.52 6.71
N PHE A 179 -10.40 -18.03 5.73
CA PHE A 179 -9.91 -17.08 4.72
C PHE A 179 -9.47 -15.75 5.33
N LEU A 180 -10.30 -15.14 6.17
CA LEU A 180 -9.98 -13.84 6.76
C LEU A 180 -8.82 -13.93 7.74
N ASP A 181 -8.73 -14.99 8.55
CA ASP A 181 -7.59 -15.20 9.44
C ASP A 181 -6.28 -15.41 8.66
N GLY A 182 -6.34 -16.06 7.48
CA GLY A 182 -5.22 -16.14 6.54
C GLY A 182 -4.77 -14.75 6.05
N GLU A 183 -5.72 -13.94 5.57
CA GLU A 183 -5.45 -12.55 5.16
C GLU A 183 -4.91 -11.70 6.32
N PHE A 184 -5.38 -11.90 7.55
CA PHE A 184 -4.88 -11.19 8.73
C PHE A 184 -3.45 -11.58 9.07
N GLY A 185 -3.13 -12.88 8.98
CA GLY A 185 -1.78 -13.39 9.19
C GLY A 185 -0.78 -12.79 8.21
N GLU A 186 -1.22 -12.56 6.99
CA GLU A 186 -0.42 -11.94 5.94
C GLU A 186 -0.53 -10.41 5.88
N LYS A 187 -1.31 -9.78 6.75
CA LYS A 187 -1.56 -8.33 6.77
C LYS A 187 -2.08 -7.82 5.42
N PHE A 188 -3.00 -8.58 4.81
CA PHE A 188 -3.65 -8.22 3.56
C PHE A 188 -2.64 -8.04 2.40
N LYS A 189 -1.58 -8.83 2.33
CA LYS A 189 -0.60 -8.78 1.23
C LYS A 189 -1.26 -8.93 -0.15
N SER A 190 -2.28 -9.78 -0.23
CA SER A 190 -3.08 -10.03 -1.44
C SER A 190 -4.01 -8.88 -1.83
N ALA A 191 -4.26 -7.91 -0.92
CA ALA A 191 -5.10 -6.77 -1.22
C ALA A 191 -4.42 -5.83 -2.23
N PRO A 192 -5.17 -5.17 -3.14
CA PRO A 192 -4.60 -4.20 -4.07
C PRO A 192 -4.00 -2.99 -3.33
N ASP A 193 -2.87 -2.46 -3.80
CA ASP A 193 -2.24 -1.28 -3.19
C ASP A 193 -3.16 -0.07 -3.15
N LYS A 194 -3.99 0.09 -4.19
CA LYS A 194 -4.97 1.18 -4.32
C LYS A 194 -5.90 1.29 -3.11
N TRP A 195 -6.26 0.18 -2.45
CA TRP A 195 -7.08 0.22 -1.25
C TRP A 195 -6.43 0.96 -0.08
N PHE A 196 -5.11 0.86 0.01
CA PHE A 196 -4.35 1.56 1.04
C PHE A 196 -4.05 2.98 0.59
N ASP A 197 -3.68 3.18 -0.67
CA ASP A 197 -3.34 4.51 -1.19
C ASP A 197 -4.52 5.49 -1.15
N ASP A 198 -5.75 5.01 -1.37
CA ASP A 198 -6.97 5.82 -1.28
C ASP A 198 -7.43 6.03 0.18
N SER A 199 -6.90 5.25 1.13
CA SER A 199 -7.29 5.33 2.54
C SER A 199 -6.59 6.49 3.24
N PRO A 200 -7.31 7.35 3.99
CA PRO A 200 -6.69 8.45 4.73
C PRO A 200 -5.82 7.97 5.91
N LEU A 201 -5.83 6.68 6.23
CA LEU A 201 -5.04 6.10 7.33
C LEU A 201 -3.64 5.66 6.89
N PHE A 202 -3.41 5.59 5.59
CA PHE A 202 -2.15 5.13 5.00
C PHE A 202 -1.56 6.25 4.15
N GLY A 203 -0.23 6.35 4.17
CA GLY A 203 0.51 7.07 3.14
C GLY A 203 0.80 6.15 1.96
N GLN A 204 1.67 6.60 1.06
CA GLN A 204 2.15 5.77 -0.04
C GLN A 204 2.82 4.48 0.47
N PHE A 205 2.66 3.39 -0.28
CA PHE A 205 3.29 2.09 -0.01
C PHE A 205 2.82 1.38 1.27
N ARG A 206 1.55 1.55 1.65
CA ARG A 206 0.95 0.92 2.83
C ARG A 206 1.65 1.26 4.15
N VAL A 207 2.43 2.33 4.17
CA VAL A 207 3.05 2.84 5.39
C VAL A 207 1.97 3.60 6.14
N LEU A 208 1.68 3.16 7.37
CA LEU A 208 0.83 3.95 8.27
C LEU A 208 1.38 5.38 8.34
N ALA A 209 0.49 6.35 8.14
CA ALA A 209 0.84 7.75 8.30
C ALA A 209 1.36 8.01 9.73
N GLY A 210 2.07 9.12 9.93
CA GLY A 210 2.56 9.48 11.26
C GLY A 210 1.41 9.55 12.26
N SER A 211 1.70 9.41 13.56
CA SER A 211 0.64 9.54 14.59
C SER A 211 -0.09 10.89 14.50
N VAL A 212 0.60 11.96 14.12
CA VAL A 212 0.01 13.28 13.86
C VAL A 212 -0.95 13.20 12.66
N ASP A 213 -0.48 12.72 11.52
CA ASP A 213 -1.28 12.59 10.29
C ASP A 213 -2.54 11.73 10.49
N ILE A 214 -2.44 10.66 11.30
CA ILE A 214 -3.60 9.81 11.62
C ILE A 214 -4.64 10.59 12.43
N ALA A 215 -4.20 11.41 13.40
CA ALA A 215 -5.13 12.24 14.17
C ALA A 215 -5.86 13.23 13.26
N ASP A 216 -5.11 13.94 12.43
CA ASP A 216 -5.65 14.91 11.48
C ASP A 216 -6.60 14.23 10.48
N ALA A 217 -6.25 13.04 9.97
CA ALA A 217 -7.13 12.26 9.11
C ALA A 217 -8.48 11.91 9.75
N PHE A 218 -8.51 11.61 11.06
CA PHE A 218 -9.75 11.33 11.77
C PHE A 218 -10.57 12.59 12.07
N ASP A 219 -9.94 13.75 12.15
CA ASP A 219 -10.60 15.02 12.46
C ASP A 219 -11.09 15.74 11.19
N GLU A 220 -10.35 15.65 10.08
CA GLU A 220 -10.65 16.33 8.81
C GLU A 220 -11.51 15.51 7.85
N LYS A 221 -11.19 14.22 7.66
CA LYS A 221 -11.75 13.43 6.54
C LYS A 221 -12.97 12.59 6.89
N GLU A 222 -13.54 12.74 8.10
CA GLU A 222 -14.63 11.92 8.63
C GLU A 222 -14.51 10.44 8.21
N VAL A 223 -13.52 9.71 8.75
CA VAL A 223 -13.40 8.26 8.45
C VAL A 223 -14.67 7.53 8.90
N LYS A 224 -15.45 7.04 7.94
CA LYS A 224 -16.81 6.52 8.19
C LYS A 224 -16.88 5.01 8.34
N PHE A 225 -16.08 4.24 7.61
CA PHE A 225 -16.18 2.77 7.51
C PHE A 225 -17.57 2.33 7.01
N ASP A 226 -18.08 3.02 5.98
CA ASP A 226 -19.38 2.72 5.36
C ASP A 226 -19.25 1.81 4.13
N THR A 227 -18.03 1.61 3.64
CA THR A 227 -17.71 0.74 2.50
C THR A 227 -16.71 -0.34 2.89
N PHE A 228 -16.59 -1.38 2.05
CA PHE A 228 -15.53 -2.39 2.20
C PHE A 228 -14.14 -1.77 2.03
N ASP A 229 -14.00 -0.82 1.09
CA ASP A 229 -12.76 -0.11 0.80
C ASP A 229 -12.27 0.77 1.97
N GLU A 230 -13.17 1.21 2.86
CA GLU A 230 -12.77 1.91 4.09
C GLU A 230 -12.56 0.95 5.26
N THR A 231 -13.45 -0.04 5.40
CA THR A 231 -13.49 -0.93 6.57
C THR A 231 -12.28 -1.86 6.63
N VAL A 232 -11.85 -2.40 5.48
CA VAL A 232 -10.70 -3.31 5.43
C VAL A 232 -9.39 -2.59 5.75
N PRO A 233 -9.03 -1.47 5.09
CA PRO A 233 -7.86 -0.70 5.48
C PRO A 233 -7.93 -0.21 6.93
N GLY A 234 -9.10 0.24 7.39
CA GLY A 234 -9.30 0.63 8.79
C GLY A 234 -8.90 -0.44 9.78
N TYR A 235 -9.25 -1.69 9.49
CA TYR A 235 -8.87 -2.83 10.32
C TYR A 235 -7.42 -3.27 10.12
N ALA A 236 -6.89 -3.24 8.89
CA ALA A 236 -5.47 -3.48 8.63
C ALA A 236 -4.58 -2.50 9.43
N ALA A 237 -5.01 -1.23 9.52
CA ALA A 237 -4.33 -0.20 10.31
C ALA A 237 -4.27 -0.59 11.80
N VAL A 238 -5.35 -1.17 12.36
CA VAL A 238 -5.35 -1.69 13.74
C VAL A 238 -4.30 -2.78 13.94
N LEU A 239 -4.19 -3.73 13.01
CA LEU A 239 -3.22 -4.82 13.10
C LEU A 239 -1.78 -4.28 13.09
N ILE A 240 -1.47 -3.38 12.17
CA ILE A 240 -0.13 -2.79 12.04
C ILE A 240 0.22 -1.94 13.27
N MET A 241 -0.72 -1.13 13.77
CA MET A 241 -0.49 -0.33 14.98
C MET A 241 -0.26 -1.20 16.22
N LYS A 242 -1.00 -2.31 16.36
CA LYS A 242 -0.82 -3.26 17.49
C LYS A 242 0.57 -3.89 17.45
N GLU A 243 1.03 -4.32 16.28
CA GLU A 243 2.37 -4.89 16.11
C GLU A 243 3.48 -3.88 16.44
N LYS A 244 3.40 -2.66 15.89
CA LYS A 244 4.33 -1.57 16.22
C LYS A 244 4.34 -1.26 17.72
N GLN A 245 3.17 -1.29 18.36
CA GLN A 245 3.05 -1.11 19.81
C GLN A 245 3.81 -2.19 20.58
N GLU A 246 3.73 -3.46 20.16
CA GLU A 246 4.46 -4.57 20.79
C GLU A 246 5.98 -4.48 20.56
N GLU A 247 6.39 -4.07 19.36
CA GLU A 247 7.79 -3.82 19.02
C GLU A 247 8.39 -2.74 19.95
N TYR A 248 7.74 -1.57 20.05
CA TYR A 248 8.18 -0.49 20.95
C TYR A 248 8.19 -0.93 22.41
N ARG A 249 7.26 -1.78 22.86
CA ARG A 249 7.30 -2.35 24.22
C ARG A 249 8.53 -3.23 24.43
N LYS A 250 8.89 -4.07 23.45
CA LYS A 250 10.10 -4.92 23.49
C LYS A 250 11.35 -4.05 23.52
N GLU A 251 11.42 -2.99 22.73
CA GLU A 251 12.55 -2.05 22.70
C GLU A 251 12.69 -1.26 24.00
N CYS A 252 11.58 -0.73 24.54
CA CYS A 252 11.57 -0.08 25.86
C CYS A 252 12.16 -1.00 26.94
N ARG A 253 11.76 -2.29 26.96
CA ARG A 253 12.32 -3.28 27.91
C ARG A 253 13.82 -3.49 27.70
N LYS A 254 14.30 -3.54 26.45
CA LYS A 254 15.74 -3.65 26.15
C LYS A 254 16.51 -2.43 26.65
N LEU A 255 16.01 -1.21 26.39
CA LEU A 255 16.62 0.04 26.86
C LEU A 255 16.61 0.14 28.39
N GLN A 256 15.53 -0.24 29.06
CA GLN A 256 15.46 -0.28 30.52
C GLN A 256 16.51 -1.22 31.12
N LYS A 257 16.70 -2.42 30.54
CA LYS A 257 17.77 -3.35 30.94
C LYS A 257 19.15 -2.75 30.71
N LYS A 258 19.36 -2.04 29.60
CA LYS A 258 20.61 -1.33 29.30
C LYS A 258 20.88 -0.22 30.33
N MET A 259 19.88 0.60 30.66
CA MET A 259 19.97 1.64 31.70
C MET A 259 20.33 1.05 33.06
N ALA A 260 19.69 -0.07 33.45
CA ALA A 260 20.01 -0.76 34.70
C ALA A 260 21.47 -1.23 34.75
N ARG A 261 22.02 -1.74 33.63
CA ARG A 261 23.43 -2.14 33.53
C ARG A 261 24.38 -0.94 33.59
N LEU A 262 24.07 0.15 32.89
CA LEU A 262 24.87 1.38 32.92
C LEU A 262 24.94 1.96 34.34
N LYS A 263 23.79 2.02 35.02
CA LYS A 263 23.70 2.49 36.41
C LYS A 263 24.54 1.64 37.36
N LYS A 264 24.60 0.31 37.16
CA LYS A 264 25.43 -0.59 37.97
C LYS A 264 26.94 -0.41 37.74
N ARG A 265 27.36 -0.16 36.49
CA ARG A 265 28.79 -0.08 36.13
C ARG A 265 29.47 1.23 36.55
N LYS A 266 28.71 2.33 36.73
CA LYS A 266 29.24 3.67 37.06
C LYS A 266 30.43 4.13 36.18
N ALA A 267 30.53 3.64 34.94
CA ALA A 267 31.63 3.96 34.05
C ALA A 267 31.58 5.43 33.60
N THR A 268 32.72 6.08 33.43
CA THR A 268 32.80 7.45 32.90
C THR A 268 32.03 7.59 31.58
N GLY A 269 31.23 8.65 31.43
CA GLY A 269 30.36 8.87 30.26
C GLY A 269 29.00 8.15 30.27
N TRP A 270 28.68 7.36 31.31
CA TRP A 270 27.40 6.64 31.39
C TRP A 270 26.16 7.55 31.37
N TRP A 271 26.26 8.77 31.90
CA TRP A 271 25.16 9.74 31.93
C TRP A 271 24.64 10.11 30.54
N GLY A 272 25.54 10.28 29.56
CA GLY A 272 25.14 10.59 28.17
C GLY A 272 24.33 9.45 27.56
N GLN A 273 24.84 8.21 27.65
CA GLN A 273 24.13 7.03 27.16
C GLN A 273 22.81 6.77 27.91
N TYR A 274 22.77 7.05 29.21
CA TYR A 274 21.58 6.95 30.03
C TYR A 274 20.51 7.95 29.57
N SER A 275 20.88 9.21 29.37
CA SER A 275 19.99 10.26 28.87
C SER A 275 19.39 9.91 27.52
N THR A 276 20.19 9.38 26.58
CA THR A 276 19.68 8.91 25.28
C THR A 276 18.69 7.76 25.44
N CYS A 277 18.97 6.79 26.31
CA CYS A 277 18.04 5.69 26.56
C CYS A 277 16.73 6.18 27.18
N ASP A 278 16.80 7.09 28.16
CA ASP A 278 15.63 7.69 28.81
C ASP A 278 14.76 8.47 27.81
N HIS A 279 15.39 9.30 26.98
CA HIS A 279 14.70 10.06 25.94
C HIS A 279 13.98 9.13 24.95
N ASN A 280 14.65 8.08 24.47
CA ASN A 280 14.06 7.11 23.55
C ASN A 280 12.89 6.33 24.17
N ILE A 281 13.01 5.94 25.45
CA ILE A 281 11.90 5.29 26.18
C ILE A 281 10.70 6.25 26.30
N LYS A 282 10.93 7.52 26.64
CA LYS A 282 9.86 8.52 26.73
C LYS A 282 9.15 8.73 25.40
N ARG A 283 9.91 8.84 24.30
CA ARG A 283 9.38 8.97 22.94
C ARG A 283 8.53 7.74 22.57
N MET A 284 9.09 6.54 22.62
CA MET A 284 8.35 5.31 22.30
C MET A 284 7.13 5.09 23.22
N SER A 285 7.23 5.45 24.49
CA SER A 285 6.09 5.37 25.42
C SER A 285 4.97 6.33 25.05
N LYS A 286 5.27 7.47 24.42
CA LYS A 286 4.27 8.38 23.86
C LYS A 286 3.61 7.72 22.65
N ASP A 287 4.39 7.23 21.70
CA ASP A 287 3.87 6.57 20.49
C ASP A 287 2.98 5.35 20.82
N ILE A 288 3.35 4.55 21.83
CA ILE A 288 2.53 3.44 22.35
C ILE A 288 1.15 3.91 22.84
N LYS A 289 1.08 5.08 23.49
CA LYS A 289 -0.18 5.66 23.99
C LYS A 289 -1.00 6.19 22.82
N ASP A 290 -0.37 6.85 21.87
CA ASP A 290 -1.02 7.41 20.69
C ASP A 290 -1.63 6.28 19.84
N TYR A 291 -0.88 5.20 19.55
CA TYR A 291 -1.42 4.02 18.88
C TYR A 291 -2.59 3.39 19.64
N LYS A 292 -2.51 3.32 20.98
CA LYS A 292 -3.63 2.80 21.78
C LYS A 292 -4.89 3.67 21.62
N ALA A 293 -4.72 4.99 21.59
CA ALA A 293 -5.83 5.93 21.39
C ALA A 293 -6.44 5.76 19.99
N PHE A 294 -5.62 5.67 18.94
CA PHE A 294 -6.10 5.45 17.56
C PHE A 294 -6.83 4.12 17.39
N ILE A 295 -6.25 3.03 17.89
CA ILE A 295 -6.92 1.72 17.86
C ILE A 295 -8.28 1.80 18.57
N SER A 296 -8.34 2.48 19.72
CA SER A 296 -9.59 2.66 20.46
C SER A 296 -10.62 3.48 19.66
N ARG A 297 -10.18 4.52 18.93
CA ARG A 297 -11.02 5.34 18.06
C ARG A 297 -11.58 4.52 16.90
N ILE A 298 -10.75 3.76 16.19
CA ILE A 298 -11.16 2.86 15.11
C ILE A 298 -12.20 1.86 15.61
N LEU A 299 -11.95 1.21 16.75
CA LEU A 299 -12.88 0.24 17.31
C LEU A 299 -14.20 0.86 17.75
N SER A 300 -14.19 2.11 18.20
CA SER A 300 -15.42 2.85 18.50
C SER A 300 -16.25 3.08 17.23
N ILE A 301 -15.61 3.47 16.13
CA ILE A 301 -16.28 3.68 14.83
C ILE A 301 -16.84 2.36 14.33
N LEU A 302 -16.04 1.29 14.28
CA LEU A 302 -16.50 -0.05 13.87
C LEU A 302 -17.69 -0.52 14.72
N LYS A 303 -17.63 -0.37 16.05
CA LYS A 303 -18.73 -0.74 16.95
C LYS A 303 -20.00 0.05 16.68
N LYS A 304 -19.89 1.36 16.40
CA LYS A 304 -21.05 2.20 16.03
C LYS A 304 -21.65 1.73 14.71
N ARG A 305 -20.80 1.43 13.73
CA ARG A 305 -21.19 1.01 12.38
C ARG A 305 -21.84 -0.37 12.32
N VAL A 306 -21.41 -1.32 13.14
CA VAL A 306 -22.08 -2.62 13.30
C VAL A 306 -23.59 -2.48 13.57
N ARG A 307 -24.03 -1.36 14.16
CA ARG A 307 -25.45 -1.10 14.44
C ARG A 307 -26.17 -0.29 13.36
N SER A 308 -25.45 0.47 12.54
CA SER A 308 -26.03 1.44 11.60
C SER A 308 -25.93 1.07 10.12
N ILE A 309 -25.08 0.09 9.77
CA ILE A 309 -24.90 -0.31 8.37
C ILE A 309 -26.14 -1.07 7.88
N GLU A 310 -26.73 -0.60 6.76
CA GLU A 310 -27.85 -1.28 6.09
C GLU A 310 -27.41 -2.59 5.41
N ASN A 311 -26.19 -2.63 4.87
CA ASN A 311 -25.61 -3.81 4.25
C ASN A 311 -25.23 -4.86 5.31
N LYS A 312 -26.05 -5.90 5.43
CA LYS A 312 -25.86 -6.99 6.40
C LYS A 312 -24.53 -7.72 6.26
N ASP A 313 -23.97 -7.82 5.05
CA ASP A 313 -22.69 -8.51 4.82
C ASP A 313 -21.53 -7.66 5.37
N LEU A 314 -21.52 -6.35 5.08
CA LEU A 314 -20.54 -5.42 5.63
C LEU A 314 -20.65 -5.32 7.17
N ALA A 315 -21.87 -5.30 7.71
CA ALA A 315 -22.10 -5.31 9.16
C ALA A 315 -21.53 -6.57 9.84
N ALA A 316 -21.66 -7.74 9.18
CA ALA A 316 -21.07 -8.98 9.67
C ALA A 316 -19.53 -8.92 9.66
N LEU A 317 -18.93 -8.38 8.60
CA LEU A 317 -17.48 -8.18 8.51
C LEU A 317 -16.96 -7.21 9.58
N ALA A 318 -17.59 -6.05 9.72
CA ALA A 318 -17.23 -5.05 10.72
C ALA A 318 -17.33 -5.60 12.15
N LYS A 319 -18.33 -6.44 12.42
CA LYS A 319 -18.47 -7.12 13.72
C LYS A 319 -17.33 -8.09 13.95
N TYR A 320 -17.00 -8.91 12.97
CA TYR A 320 -15.89 -9.86 13.07
C TYR A 320 -14.55 -9.15 13.31
N PHE A 321 -14.26 -8.08 12.56
CA PHE A 321 -13.08 -7.23 12.77
C PHE A 321 -13.02 -6.65 14.19
N TYR A 322 -14.14 -6.10 14.68
CA TYR A 322 -14.22 -5.57 16.04
C TYR A 322 -13.97 -6.65 17.09
N ASP A 323 -14.61 -7.81 16.98
CA ASP A 323 -14.48 -8.90 17.95
C ASP A 323 -13.05 -9.48 17.95
N HIS A 324 -12.46 -9.69 16.77
CA HIS A 324 -11.09 -10.17 16.64
C HIS A 324 -10.07 -9.16 17.19
N ALA A 325 -10.17 -7.87 16.83
CA ALA A 325 -9.29 -6.84 17.36
C ALA A 325 -9.42 -6.69 18.89
N LYS A 326 -10.66 -6.75 19.41
CA LYS A 326 -10.91 -6.72 20.85
C LYS A 326 -10.32 -7.93 21.57
N GLY A 327 -10.35 -9.12 20.95
CA GLY A 327 -9.67 -10.32 21.42
C GLY A 327 -8.18 -10.07 21.60
N LYS A 328 -7.51 -9.62 20.53
CA LYS A 328 -6.07 -9.30 20.53
C LYS A 328 -5.66 -8.16 21.47
N LEU A 329 -6.59 -7.30 21.89
CA LEU A 329 -6.29 -6.19 22.80
C LEU A 329 -6.32 -6.56 24.28
N LYS A 330 -6.88 -7.72 24.64
CA LYS A 330 -6.90 -8.18 26.04
C LYS A 330 -5.53 -8.66 26.53
N ASP A 331 -4.63 -8.97 25.59
CA ASP A 331 -3.24 -9.37 25.82
C ASP A 331 -2.26 -8.17 25.79
#